data_AF-A0AAV2CW40-F1
#
_entry.id   AF-A0AAV2CW40-F1
#
_cell.length_a   1.000
_cell.length_b   1.000
_cell.length_c   1.000
_cell.angle_alpha   90.00
_cell.angle_beta   90.00
_cell.angle_gamma   90.00
#
_symmetry.space_group_name_H-M   'P 1'
#
loop_
_entity.id
_entity.type
_entity.pdbx_description
1 polymer ?
#
loop_
_entity_poly.entity_id
_entity_poly.type
_entity_poly.pdbx_seq_one_letter_code
_entity_poly.pdbx_strand_id
1 'polypeptide(L)'
;MGEPVRMFPEYMSILIQVHVSFTRINSFLLDHELKNENLNIDENETPNRSVRIEDGKFNWDPELPLPTLSLINLGIQPGHKVAVCGPVGGGKSSLLYAALGEIPKISGTVDVSGSGSIAYVAQNSWIQSGTVRENVLYGKPMNQARYDEAIKSSYDDVDIYLLDDPFSAVDAHTAATLFHDCIMTALEKKTVVLVTHQVEFLSSVDRILVMEGGEITQSRSYEQLLM
;
A
#
# COMPACT_ATOMS: atom_id res chain seq x y z
N MET A 1 -32.20 -24.40 49.38
CA MET A 1 -31.82 -25.53 48.50
C MET A 1 -32.19 -25.34 47.01
N GLY A 2 -32.73 -24.20 46.56
CA GLY A 2 -33.14 -24.02 45.15
C GLY A 2 -32.19 -23.18 44.27
N GLU A 3 -31.15 -22.57 44.82
CA GLU A 3 -30.20 -21.72 44.08
C GLU A 3 -29.43 -22.46 42.96
N PRO A 4 -28.90 -23.68 43.17
CA PRO A 4 -28.14 -24.38 42.12
C PRO A 4 -28.97 -24.70 40.87
N VAL A 5 -30.26 -24.99 41.05
CA VAL A 5 -31.19 -25.31 39.95
C VAL A 5 -31.57 -24.05 39.17
N ARG A 6 -31.68 -22.90 39.85
CA ARG A 6 -32.00 -21.62 39.21
C ARG A 6 -30.86 -21.08 38.34
N MET A 7 -29.60 -21.37 38.68
CA MET A 7 -28.42 -20.97 37.89
C MET A 7 -28.15 -21.88 36.69
N PHE A 8 -28.83 -23.03 36.57
CA PHE A 8 -28.59 -23.98 35.48
C PHE A 8 -28.79 -23.40 34.07
N PRO A 9 -29.86 -22.63 33.78
CA PRO A 9 -30.03 -21.98 32.47
C PRO A 9 -28.92 -20.96 32.16
N GLU A 10 -28.42 -20.27 33.19
CA GLU A 10 -27.32 -19.29 33.05
C GLU A 10 -26.02 -20.01 32.69
N TYR A 11 -25.70 -21.14 33.35
CA TYR A 11 -24.53 -21.95 32.99
C TYR A 11 -24.63 -22.54 31.59
N MET A 12 -25.80 -23.01 31.17
CA MET A 12 -26.01 -23.49 29.81
C MET A 12 -25.79 -22.38 28.77
N SER A 13 -26.27 -21.16 29.07
CA SER A 13 -26.04 -20.00 28.22
C SER A 13 -24.56 -19.65 28.12
N ILE A 14 -23.82 -19.70 29.24
CA ILE A 14 -22.37 -19.50 29.28
C ILE A 14 -21.65 -20.57 28.45
N LEU A 15 -22.00 -21.85 28.59
CA LEU A 15 -21.37 -22.93 27.81
C LEU A 15 -21.60 -22.78 26.31
N ILE A 16 -22.80 -22.36 25.90
CA ILE A 16 -23.09 -22.05 24.49
C ILE A 16 -22.23 -20.88 24.01
N GLN A 17 -22.13 -19.79 24.79
CA GLN A 17 -21.29 -18.64 24.44
C GLN A 17 -19.80 -19.01 24.34
N VAL A 18 -19.31 -19.86 25.25
CA VAL A 18 -17.94 -20.38 25.23
C VAL A 18 -17.73 -21.22 23.98
N HIS A 19 -18.64 -22.13 23.65
CA HIS A 19 -18.53 -22.97 22.46
C HIS A 19 -18.48 -22.13 21.17
N VAL A 20 -19.44 -21.21 21.00
CA VAL A 20 -19.47 -20.33 19.81
C VAL A 20 -18.21 -19.45 19.73
N SER A 21 -17.71 -18.96 20.87
CA SER A 21 -16.47 -18.17 20.90
C SER A 21 -15.25 -19.00 20.55
N PHE A 22 -15.16 -20.23 21.05
CA PHE A 22 -14.08 -21.16 20.74
C PHE A 22 -14.08 -21.52 19.26
N THR A 23 -15.26 -21.75 18.66
CA THR A 23 -15.40 -21.99 17.22
C THR A 23 -14.88 -20.81 16.40
N ARG A 24 -15.20 -19.56 16.78
CA ARG A 24 -14.69 -18.37 16.08
C ARG A 24 -13.16 -18.24 16.20
N ILE A 25 -12.60 -18.43 17.39
CA ILE A 25 -11.14 -18.38 17.60
C ILE A 25 -10.45 -19.46 16.79
N ASN A 26 -10.97 -20.70 16.83
CA ASN A 26 -10.42 -21.81 16.07
C ASN A 26 -10.50 -21.55 14.56
N SER A 27 -11.60 -20.97 14.07
CA SER A 27 -11.73 -20.56 12.67
C SER A 27 -10.67 -19.55 12.26
N PHE A 28 -10.43 -18.53 13.09
CA PHE A 28 -9.42 -17.49 12.81
C PHE A 28 -7.99 -18.04 12.85
N LEU A 29 -7.66 -18.87 13.85
CA LEU A 29 -6.32 -19.44 14.00
C LEU A 29 -5.96 -20.48 12.93
N LEU A 30 -6.96 -21.08 12.30
CA LEU A 30 -6.78 -22.05 11.21
C LEU A 30 -6.88 -21.41 9.82
N ASP A 31 -7.13 -20.10 9.76
CA ASP A 31 -7.23 -19.41 8.49
C ASP A 31 -5.87 -19.39 7.78
N HIS A 32 -5.89 -19.37 6.45
CA HIS A 32 -4.67 -19.41 5.66
C HIS A 32 -3.95 -18.05 5.72
N GLU A 33 -2.67 -18.06 6.11
CA GLU A 33 -1.82 -16.88 5.95
C GLU A 33 -1.61 -16.57 4.47
N LEU A 34 -1.54 -15.28 4.14
CA LEU A 34 -1.17 -14.81 2.80
C LEU A 34 0.23 -15.34 2.46
N LYS A 35 0.33 -16.20 1.44
CA LYS A 35 1.62 -16.70 0.96
C LYS A 35 2.28 -15.62 0.10
N ASN A 36 3.42 -15.12 0.56
CA ASN A 36 4.27 -14.14 -0.14
C ASN A 36 5.04 -14.72 -1.35
N GLU A 37 4.46 -15.68 -2.08
CA GLU A 37 5.11 -16.33 -3.25
C GLU A 37 4.99 -15.50 -4.55
N ASN A 38 4.59 -14.23 -4.48
CA ASN A 38 4.09 -13.48 -5.65
C ASN A 38 5.06 -12.50 -6.33
N LEU A 39 6.26 -12.30 -5.80
CA LEU A 39 7.26 -11.42 -6.41
C LEU A 39 8.41 -12.26 -6.99
N ASN A 40 8.46 -12.37 -8.31
CA ASN A 40 9.66 -12.82 -8.99
C ASN A 40 10.67 -11.68 -8.91
N ILE A 41 11.55 -11.71 -7.91
CA ILE A 41 12.72 -10.84 -7.88
C ILE A 41 13.71 -11.45 -8.88
N ASP A 42 13.62 -11.07 -10.14
CA ASP A 42 14.60 -11.49 -11.14
C ASP A 42 15.92 -10.75 -10.87
N GLU A 43 16.85 -11.43 -10.19
CA GLU A 43 18.19 -10.89 -9.87
C GLU A 43 19.11 -10.72 -11.11
N ASN A 44 18.67 -11.13 -12.31
CA ASN A 44 19.55 -11.32 -13.47
C ASN A 44 19.27 -10.44 -14.71
N GLU A 45 18.27 -9.55 -14.68
CA GLU A 45 18.07 -8.60 -15.78
C GLU A 45 18.32 -7.17 -15.30
N THR A 46 19.23 -6.46 -15.97
CA THR A 46 19.42 -5.03 -15.77
C THR A 46 18.09 -4.31 -15.97
N PRO A 47 17.49 -3.71 -14.94
CA PRO A 47 16.11 -3.31 -15.07
C PRO A 47 16.03 -1.94 -15.71
N ASN A 48 15.58 -1.90 -16.96
CA ASN A 48 15.20 -0.64 -17.62
C ASN A 48 13.89 -0.05 -17.03
N ARG A 49 13.29 -0.72 -16.03
CA ARG A 49 12.02 -0.38 -15.38
C ARG A 49 12.08 -0.73 -13.90
N SER A 50 11.61 0.16 -13.04
CA SER A 50 11.58 -0.05 -11.58
C SER A 50 10.34 -0.80 -11.09
N VAL A 51 9.20 -0.64 -11.79
CA VAL A 51 7.96 -1.37 -11.51
C VAL A 51 7.32 -1.78 -12.84
N ARG A 52 7.03 -3.07 -13.00
CA ARG A 52 6.38 -3.65 -14.17
C ARG A 52 5.25 -4.58 -13.73
N ILE A 53 4.06 -4.34 -14.27
CA ILE A 53 2.90 -5.21 -14.13
C ILE A 53 2.41 -5.53 -15.54
N GLU A 54 2.30 -6.81 -15.88
CA GLU A 54 1.79 -7.26 -17.18
C GLU A 54 0.60 -8.20 -17.01
N ASP A 55 -0.50 -7.88 -17.71
CA ASP A 55 -1.79 -8.60 -17.64
C ASP A 55 -2.21 -8.96 -16.20
N GLY A 56 -1.96 -8.03 -15.28
CA GLY A 56 -2.17 -8.22 -13.86
C GLY A 56 -3.65 -8.27 -13.51
N LYS A 57 -4.10 -9.36 -12.87
CA LYS A 57 -5.42 -9.47 -12.25
C LYS A 57 -5.27 -9.76 -10.78
N PHE A 58 -5.89 -8.93 -9.94
CA PHE A 58 -5.75 -8.98 -8.49
C PHE A 58 -7.12 -8.97 -7.81
N ASN A 59 -7.20 -9.64 -6.67
CA ASN A 59 -8.44 -9.73 -5.92
C ASN A 59 -8.16 -9.78 -4.41
N TRP A 60 -8.81 -8.90 -3.65
CA TRP A 60 -8.75 -8.90 -2.19
C TRP A 60 -9.44 -10.12 -1.58
N ASP A 61 -10.56 -10.54 -2.18
CA ASP A 61 -11.37 -11.64 -1.67
C ASP A 61 -11.53 -12.71 -2.76
N PRO A 62 -10.81 -13.84 -2.66
CA PRO A 62 -10.91 -14.93 -3.62
C PRO A 62 -12.32 -15.49 -3.82
N GLU A 63 -13.24 -15.27 -2.86
CA GLU A 63 -14.63 -15.73 -2.96
C GLU A 63 -15.48 -14.83 -3.88
N LEU A 64 -15.06 -13.58 -4.10
CA LEU A 64 -15.74 -12.67 -5.01
C LEU A 64 -15.39 -12.99 -6.46
N PRO A 65 -16.40 -13.10 -7.35
CA PRO A 65 -16.16 -13.47 -8.75
C PRO A 65 -15.55 -12.35 -9.59
N LEU A 66 -15.68 -11.10 -9.14
CA LEU A 66 -15.15 -9.93 -9.85
C LEU A 66 -13.78 -9.56 -9.26
N PRO A 67 -12.73 -9.47 -10.10
CA PRO A 67 -11.43 -9.02 -9.63
C PRO A 67 -11.51 -7.55 -9.18
N THR A 68 -10.73 -7.20 -8.15
CA THR A 68 -10.58 -5.80 -7.72
C THR A 68 -9.83 -4.98 -8.76
N LEU A 69 -8.82 -5.58 -9.40
CA LEU A 69 -8.06 -4.98 -10.48
C LEU A 69 -8.03 -5.93 -11.68
N SER A 70 -8.34 -5.42 -12.86
CA SER A 70 -8.34 -6.18 -14.11
C SER A 70 -7.41 -5.55 -15.16
N LEU A 71 -6.72 -6.42 -15.91
CA LEU A 71 -5.94 -6.04 -17.09
C LEU A 71 -4.93 -4.91 -16.82
N ILE A 72 -4.30 -4.92 -15.65
CA ILE A 72 -3.32 -3.92 -15.26
C ILE A 72 -2.05 -4.12 -16.08
N ASN A 73 -1.73 -3.11 -16.89
CA ASN A 73 -0.48 -3.04 -17.65
C ASN A 73 0.22 -1.73 -17.27
N LEU A 74 1.33 -1.86 -16.56
CA LEU A 74 2.07 -0.74 -15.99
C LEU A 74 3.56 -0.95 -16.19
N GLY A 75 4.26 0.07 -16.66
CA GLY A 75 5.72 0.11 -16.71
C GLY A 75 6.23 1.48 -16.28
N ILE A 76 6.92 1.52 -15.15
CA ILE A 76 7.53 2.72 -14.56
C ILE A 76 9.05 2.63 -14.75
N GLN A 77 9.66 3.70 -15.24
CA GLN A 77 11.11 3.78 -15.40
C GLN A 77 11.76 4.30 -14.11
N PRO A 78 13.01 3.91 -13.82
CA PRO A 78 13.74 4.43 -12.67
C PRO A 78 13.80 5.97 -12.68
N GLY A 79 13.52 6.59 -11.53
CA GLY A 79 13.58 8.05 -11.36
C GLY A 79 12.33 8.81 -11.83
N HIS A 80 11.33 8.14 -12.41
CA HIS A 80 10.08 8.79 -12.80
C HIS A 80 9.15 9.03 -11.61
N LYS A 81 8.44 10.15 -11.68
CA LYS A 81 7.34 10.53 -10.80
C LYS A 81 6.04 10.26 -11.55
N VAL A 82 5.23 9.37 -11.00
CA VAL A 82 3.98 8.93 -11.59
C VAL A 82 2.85 9.28 -10.65
N ALA A 83 1.87 10.06 -11.11
CA ALA A 83 0.65 10.29 -10.34
C ALA A 83 -0.44 9.29 -10.73
N VAL A 84 -1.19 8.81 -9.74
CA VAL A 84 -2.37 7.95 -9.94
C VAL A 84 -3.60 8.71 -9.46
N CYS A 85 -4.53 8.95 -10.38
CA CYS A 85 -5.77 9.69 -10.10
C CYS A 85 -7.00 8.94 -10.62
N GLY A 86 -8.19 9.35 -10.19
CA GLY A 86 -9.45 8.70 -10.53
C GLY A 86 -10.47 8.73 -9.38
N PRO A 87 -11.73 8.35 -9.64
CA PRO A 87 -12.79 8.36 -8.64
C PRO A 87 -12.47 7.50 -7.40
N VAL A 88 -13.11 7.80 -6.28
CA VAL A 88 -13.06 6.96 -5.08
C VAL A 88 -13.61 5.58 -5.43
N GLY A 89 -12.93 4.51 -5.00
CA GLY A 89 -13.28 3.14 -5.38
C GLY A 89 -12.73 2.68 -6.75
N GLY A 90 -11.98 3.51 -7.48
CA GLY A 90 -11.39 3.12 -8.77
C GLY A 90 -10.21 2.13 -8.70
N GLY A 91 -9.77 1.73 -7.50
CA GLY A 91 -8.67 0.78 -7.32
C GLY A 91 -7.27 1.38 -7.11
N LYS A 92 -7.17 2.70 -6.87
CA LYS A 92 -5.87 3.41 -6.72
C LYS A 92 -4.97 2.84 -5.61
N SER A 93 -5.48 2.75 -4.38
CA SER A 93 -4.74 2.15 -3.27
C SER A 93 -4.49 0.66 -3.53
N SER A 94 -5.46 -0.06 -4.11
CA SER A 94 -5.28 -1.46 -4.50
C SER A 94 -4.12 -1.64 -5.50
N LEU A 95 -3.88 -0.69 -6.40
CA LEU A 95 -2.74 -0.74 -7.32
C LEU A 95 -1.40 -0.66 -6.57
N LEU A 96 -1.31 0.17 -5.53
CA LEU A 96 -0.11 0.24 -4.68
C LEU A 96 0.11 -1.08 -3.92
N TYR A 97 -0.94 -1.65 -3.33
CA TYR A 97 -0.85 -2.94 -2.65
C TYR A 97 -0.51 -4.09 -3.62
N ALA A 98 -0.99 -4.04 -4.86
CA ALA A 98 -0.59 -4.98 -5.90
C ALA A 98 0.89 -4.86 -6.26
N ALA A 99 1.45 -3.64 -6.30
CA ALA A 99 2.88 -3.41 -6.49
C ALA A 99 3.72 -3.85 -5.29
N LEU A 100 3.19 -3.77 -4.06
CA LEU A 100 3.83 -4.29 -2.85
C LEU A 100 3.79 -5.83 -2.74
N GLY A 101 2.92 -6.49 -3.51
CA GLY A 101 2.69 -7.93 -3.41
C GLY A 101 1.73 -8.33 -2.28
N GLU A 102 1.00 -7.39 -1.68
CA GLU A 102 0.08 -7.60 -0.56
C GLU A 102 -1.32 -8.08 -1.01
N ILE A 103 -1.70 -7.85 -2.28
CA ILE A 103 -2.94 -8.40 -2.83
C ILE A 103 -2.66 -9.72 -3.55
N PRO A 104 -3.44 -10.79 -3.27
CA PRO A 104 -3.39 -12.02 -4.06
C PRO A 104 -3.54 -11.76 -5.55
N LYS A 105 -2.57 -12.26 -6.31
CA LYS A 105 -2.58 -12.24 -7.77
C LYS A 105 -3.31 -13.47 -8.32
N ILE A 106 -4.30 -13.26 -9.17
CA ILE A 106 -4.99 -14.33 -9.92
C ILE A 106 -4.18 -14.69 -11.17
N SER A 107 -3.71 -13.69 -11.91
CA SER A 107 -2.93 -13.88 -13.14
C SER A 107 -2.01 -12.68 -13.42
N GLY A 108 -1.09 -12.85 -14.35
CA GLY A 108 -0.13 -11.84 -14.78
C GLY A 108 1.21 -11.91 -14.05
N THR A 109 2.09 -10.97 -14.37
CA THR A 109 3.41 -10.84 -13.74
C THR A 109 3.51 -9.49 -13.04
N VAL A 110 4.10 -9.51 -11.85
CA VAL A 110 4.51 -8.31 -11.11
C VAL A 110 6.00 -8.47 -10.91
N ASP A 111 6.74 -7.53 -11.47
CA ASP A 111 8.18 -7.48 -11.42
C ASP A 111 8.55 -6.09 -10.91
N VAL A 112 9.08 -6.07 -9.69
CA VAL A 112 9.62 -4.86 -9.09
C VAL A 112 11.12 -4.98 -9.22
N SER A 113 11.60 -4.62 -10.40
CA SER A 113 12.97 -4.86 -10.78
C SER A 113 13.86 -3.78 -10.18
N GLY A 114 14.58 -4.19 -9.15
CA GLY A 114 15.57 -3.42 -8.42
C GLY A 114 15.91 -4.22 -7.18
N SER A 115 17.19 -4.36 -6.86
CA SER A 115 17.67 -4.93 -5.59
C SER A 115 17.24 -4.11 -4.36
N GLY A 116 16.29 -3.18 -4.53
CA GLY A 116 16.08 -1.98 -3.76
C GLY A 116 14.81 -2.05 -2.91
N SER A 117 14.97 -1.58 -1.69
CA SER A 117 13.91 -1.30 -0.73
C SER A 117 12.80 -0.43 -1.34
N ILE A 118 11.56 -0.81 -1.04
CA ILE A 118 10.36 -0.03 -1.33
C ILE A 118 9.94 0.66 -0.03
N ALA A 119 9.66 1.97 -0.07
CA ALA A 119 8.97 2.66 1.01
C ALA A 119 7.51 2.85 0.65
N TYR A 120 6.62 2.55 1.59
CA TYR A 120 5.20 2.79 1.46
C TYR A 120 4.75 3.81 2.51
N VAL A 121 3.99 4.81 2.07
CA VAL A 121 3.28 5.76 2.94
C VAL A 121 1.79 5.52 2.75
N ALA A 122 1.14 5.00 3.80
CA ALA A 122 -0.28 4.72 3.80
C ALA A 122 -1.10 6.01 3.97
N GLN A 123 -2.29 6.04 3.36
CA GLN A 123 -3.25 7.13 3.49
C GLN A 123 -3.61 7.42 4.95
N ASN A 124 -3.80 6.37 5.74
CA ASN A 124 -3.97 6.45 7.18
C ASN A 124 -2.82 5.73 7.87
N SER A 125 -1.77 6.47 8.21
CA SER A 125 -0.64 5.94 8.96
C SER A 125 -1.00 5.76 10.44
N TRP A 126 -0.76 4.57 10.99
CA TRP A 126 -0.97 4.33 12.42
C TRP A 126 0.17 4.93 13.24
N ILE A 127 -0.11 6.03 13.94
CA ILE A 127 0.81 6.69 14.86
C ILE A 127 0.38 6.40 16.30
N GLN A 128 1.28 5.87 17.12
CA GLN A 128 1.06 5.64 18.54
C GLN A 128 1.16 6.96 19.32
N SER A 129 0.40 7.05 20.42
CA SER A 129 0.53 8.16 21.36
C SER A 129 1.92 8.14 21.99
N GLY A 130 2.74 9.13 21.65
CA GLY A 130 4.12 9.19 22.08
C GLY A 130 4.92 10.20 21.26
N THR A 131 6.23 10.18 21.44
CA THR A 131 7.17 10.99 20.66
C THR A 131 7.38 10.40 19.26
N VAL A 132 7.86 11.23 18.33
CA VAL A 132 8.29 10.75 16.99
C VAL A 132 9.34 9.64 17.13
N ARG A 133 10.28 9.79 18.07
CA ARG A 133 11.31 8.79 18.34
C ARG A 133 10.71 7.43 18.72
N GLU A 134 9.71 7.41 19.60
CA GLU A 134 9.06 6.17 20.02
C GLU A 134 8.31 5.49 18.87
N ASN A 135 7.68 6.28 17.99
CA ASN A 135 7.03 5.77 16.80
C ASN A 135 8.02 5.15 15.80
N VAL A 136 9.23 5.73 15.66
CA VAL A 136 10.31 5.15 14.84
C VAL A 136 10.88 3.87 15.46
N LEU A 137 11.04 3.83 16.79
CA LEU A 137 11.59 2.66 17.50
C LEU A 137 10.59 1.51 17.63
N TYR A 138 9.29 1.79 17.60
CA TYR A 138 8.19 0.83 17.71
C TYR A 138 8.34 -0.13 18.92
N GLY A 139 8.64 0.45 20.09
CA GLY A 139 8.84 -0.29 21.35
C GLY A 139 10.20 -0.97 21.54
N LYS A 140 11.11 -0.88 20.55
CA LYS A 140 12.49 -1.38 20.68
C LYS A 140 13.35 -0.42 21.52
N PRO A 141 14.35 -0.92 22.27
CA PRO A 141 15.28 -0.07 23.00
C PRO A 141 16.08 0.82 22.03
N MET A 142 16.38 2.05 22.47
CA MET A 142 17.11 3.02 21.65
C MET A 142 18.52 2.51 21.32
N ASN A 143 18.78 2.36 20.03
CA ASN A 143 20.11 2.15 19.47
C ASN A 143 20.35 3.24 18.43
N GLN A 144 21.30 4.15 18.72
CA GLN A 144 21.53 5.33 17.89
C GLN A 144 21.86 4.95 16.44
N ALA A 145 22.73 3.96 16.23
CA ALA A 145 23.12 3.53 14.88
C ALA A 145 21.91 3.01 14.08
N ARG A 146 21.05 2.18 14.69
CA ARG A 146 19.84 1.67 14.04
C ARG A 146 18.77 2.74 13.84
N TYR A 147 18.68 3.71 14.73
CA TYR A 147 17.76 4.83 14.61
C TYR A 147 18.16 5.71 13.42
N ASP A 148 19.43 6.08 13.34
CA ASP A 148 19.95 6.89 12.23
C ASP A 148 19.87 6.13 10.90
N GLU A 149 20.11 4.82 10.91
CA GLU A 149 19.88 3.93 9.77
C GLU A 149 18.41 3.91 9.33
N ALA A 150 17.46 3.77 10.26
CA ALA A 150 16.03 3.77 9.95
C ALA A 150 15.58 5.09 9.32
N ILE A 151 16.03 6.22 9.86
CA ILE A 151 15.76 7.55 9.29
C ILE A 151 16.41 7.69 7.92
N LYS A 152 17.67 7.27 7.75
CA LYS A 152 18.35 7.32 6.45
C LYS A 152 17.64 6.44 5.41
N SER A 153 17.23 5.25 5.82
CA SER A 153 16.48 4.33 4.95
C SER A 153 15.11 4.84 4.56
N SER A 154 14.54 5.81 5.28
CA SER A 154 13.23 6.35 4.92
C SER A 154 13.27 7.39 3.79
N TYR A 155 14.44 7.93 3.43
CA TYR A 155 14.55 8.97 2.39
C TYR A 155 15.72 8.78 1.40
N ASP A 156 16.82 8.13 1.80
CA ASP A 156 18.06 8.03 0.98
C ASP A 156 18.27 6.62 0.42
N ASP A 157 18.13 5.60 1.26
CA ASP A 157 18.42 4.19 0.95
C ASP A 157 17.19 3.42 0.44
N VAL A 158 16.27 4.11 -0.24
CA VAL A 158 15.06 3.54 -0.89
C VAL A 158 14.99 4.01 -2.33
N ASP A 159 14.68 3.09 -3.24
CA ASP A 159 14.64 3.36 -4.68
C ASP A 159 13.24 3.71 -5.18
N ILE A 160 12.21 3.13 -4.54
CA ILE A 160 10.81 3.26 -4.95
C ILE A 160 9.96 3.73 -3.78
N TYR A 161 9.25 4.84 -3.96
CA TYR A 161 8.30 5.39 -3.01
C TYR A 161 6.88 5.21 -3.52
N LEU A 162 6.05 4.51 -2.76
CA LEU A 162 4.63 4.37 -3.01
C LEU A 162 3.88 5.22 -1.98
N LEU A 163 3.27 6.31 -2.42
CA LEU A 163 2.66 7.31 -1.56
C LEU A 163 1.14 7.32 -1.78
N ASP A 164 0.37 6.90 -0.79
CA ASP A 164 -1.09 6.83 -0.85
C ASP A 164 -1.70 8.08 -0.22
N ASP A 165 -2.00 9.10 -1.04
CA ASP A 165 -2.58 10.39 -0.64
C ASP A 165 -1.94 11.05 0.61
N PRO A 166 -0.59 11.24 0.59
CA PRO A 166 0.20 11.63 1.77
C PRO A 166 -0.12 13.05 2.28
N PHE A 167 -0.77 13.88 1.46
CA PHE A 167 -1.07 15.28 1.76
C PHE A 167 -2.55 15.53 2.08
N SER A 168 -3.34 14.48 2.28
CA SER A 168 -4.79 14.57 2.53
C SER A 168 -5.15 15.35 3.81
N ALA A 169 -4.26 15.36 4.80
CA ALA A 169 -4.48 16.01 6.11
C ALA A 169 -3.91 17.44 6.21
N VAL A 170 -3.27 17.95 5.16
CA VAL A 170 -2.67 19.29 5.15
C VAL A 170 -3.45 20.23 4.24
N ASP A 171 -3.41 21.54 4.51
CA ASP A 171 -4.00 22.54 3.63
C ASP A 171 -3.23 22.63 2.30
N ALA A 172 -3.87 23.18 1.27
CA ALA A 172 -3.33 23.22 -0.08
C ALA A 172 -1.96 23.93 -0.18
N HIS A 173 -1.73 24.99 0.60
CA HIS A 173 -0.46 25.71 0.54
C HIS A 173 0.67 24.86 1.13
N THR A 174 0.43 24.29 2.31
CA THR A 174 1.38 23.36 2.94
C THR A 174 1.62 22.13 2.08
N ALA A 175 0.58 21.58 1.45
CA ALA A 175 0.67 20.45 0.53
C ALA A 175 1.59 20.75 -0.65
N ALA A 176 1.46 21.93 -1.26
CA ALA A 176 2.29 22.36 -2.37
C ALA A 176 3.77 22.50 -1.98
N THR A 177 4.06 23.07 -0.80
CA THR A 177 5.43 23.18 -0.28
C THR A 177 6.03 21.79 -0.03
N LEU A 178 5.29 20.89 0.62
CA LEU A 178 5.76 19.52 0.89
C LEU A 178 5.96 18.73 -0.41
N PHE A 179 5.07 18.85 -1.38
CA PHE A 179 5.22 18.22 -2.68
C PHE A 179 6.50 18.69 -3.37
N HIS A 180 6.76 19.99 -3.41
CA HIS A 180 7.96 20.53 -4.03
C HIS A 180 9.25 20.13 -3.30
N ASP A 181 9.30 20.33 -1.99
CA ASP A 181 10.53 20.15 -1.21
C ASP A 181 10.84 18.66 -0.99
N CYS A 182 9.83 17.84 -0.70
CA CYS A 182 10.04 16.42 -0.43
C CYS A 182 10.03 15.58 -1.71
N ILE A 183 9.02 15.72 -2.58
CA ILE A 183 8.89 14.82 -3.74
C ILE A 183 9.76 15.30 -4.90
N MET A 184 9.69 16.58 -5.25
CA MET A 184 10.40 17.08 -6.43
C MET A 184 11.88 17.33 -6.17
N THR A 185 12.24 17.75 -4.94
CA THR A 185 13.63 18.08 -4.58
C THR A 185 14.34 16.93 -3.85
N ALA A 186 13.86 16.51 -2.67
CA ALA A 186 14.57 15.48 -1.90
C ALA A 186 14.55 14.10 -2.60
N LEU A 187 13.48 13.76 -3.32
CA LEU A 187 13.33 12.50 -4.06
C LEU A 187 13.58 12.64 -5.57
N GLU A 188 14.32 13.67 -6.01
CA GLU A 188 14.54 13.98 -7.43
C GLU A 188 15.05 12.77 -8.26
N LYS A 189 15.90 11.92 -7.69
CA LYS A 189 16.48 10.76 -8.39
C LYS A 189 15.75 9.44 -8.16
N LYS A 190 14.70 9.46 -7.34
CA LYS A 190 13.99 8.26 -6.90
C LYS A 190 12.73 8.06 -7.72
N THR A 191 12.29 6.81 -7.85
CA THR A 191 10.98 6.51 -8.46
C THR A 191 9.90 6.82 -7.43
N VAL A 192 8.88 7.60 -7.81
CA VAL A 192 7.76 7.93 -6.93
C VAL A 192 6.44 7.60 -7.63
N VAL A 193 5.59 6.82 -6.97
CA VAL A 193 4.20 6.59 -7.36
C VAL A 193 3.32 7.28 -6.33
N LEU A 194 2.67 8.37 -6.74
CA LEU A 194 1.83 9.21 -5.89
C LEU A 194 0.37 9.01 -6.25
N VAL A 195 -0.39 8.34 -5.40
CA VAL A 195 -1.85 8.41 -5.44
C VAL A 195 -2.25 9.76 -4.83
N THR A 196 -3.04 10.54 -5.56
CA THR A 196 -3.53 11.82 -5.03
C THR A 196 -4.88 12.18 -5.62
N HIS A 197 -5.69 12.87 -4.81
CA HIS A 197 -6.91 13.52 -5.26
C HIS A 197 -6.70 14.99 -5.67
N GLN A 198 -5.50 15.55 -5.43
CA GLN A 198 -5.18 16.94 -5.71
C GLN A 198 -4.62 17.09 -7.13
N VAL A 199 -5.38 17.77 -7.99
CA VAL A 199 -5.08 17.90 -9.43
C VAL A 199 -3.85 18.77 -9.70
N GLU A 200 -3.50 19.66 -8.76
CA GLU A 200 -2.41 20.64 -8.90
C GLU A 200 -1.04 19.98 -9.12
N PHE A 201 -0.80 18.83 -8.50
CA PHE A 201 0.45 18.07 -8.60
C PHE A 201 0.63 17.39 -9.96
N LEU A 202 -0.47 17.13 -10.68
CA LEU A 202 -0.44 16.37 -11.94
C LEU A 202 0.38 17.06 -13.03
N SER A 203 0.50 18.39 -12.97
CA SER A 203 1.29 19.19 -13.92
C SER A 203 2.81 19.00 -13.79
N SER A 204 3.27 18.54 -12.62
CA SER A 204 4.69 18.45 -12.28
C SER A 204 5.27 17.04 -12.35
N VAL A 205 4.44 16.03 -12.63
CA VAL A 205 4.86 14.62 -12.73
C VAL A 205 5.15 14.20 -14.17
N ASP A 206 5.99 13.17 -14.34
CA ASP A 206 6.38 12.67 -15.66
C ASP A 206 5.24 11.94 -16.37
N ARG A 207 4.35 11.30 -15.59
CA ARG A 207 3.23 10.51 -16.12
C ARG A 207 2.05 10.49 -15.16
N ILE A 208 0.85 10.46 -15.72
CA ILE A 208 -0.42 10.35 -15.02
C ILE A 208 -1.10 9.05 -15.43
N LEU A 209 -1.54 8.28 -14.45
CA LEU A 209 -2.38 7.10 -14.60
C LEU A 209 -3.78 7.43 -14.12
N VAL A 210 -4.76 7.32 -15.01
CA VAL A 210 -6.18 7.45 -14.64
C VAL A 210 -6.73 6.06 -14.40
N MET A 211 -7.26 5.83 -13.20
CA MET A 211 -7.87 4.56 -12.80
C MET A 211 -9.38 4.70 -12.64
N GLU A 212 -10.11 3.76 -13.24
CA GLU A 212 -11.56 3.66 -13.12
C GLU A 212 -11.99 2.19 -13.17
N GLY A 213 -12.89 1.79 -12.26
CA GLY A 213 -13.42 0.42 -12.26
C GLY A 213 -12.39 -0.70 -12.07
N GLY A 214 -11.22 -0.40 -11.49
CA GLY A 214 -10.14 -1.38 -11.31
C GLY A 214 -9.22 -1.54 -12.53
N GLU A 215 -9.34 -0.66 -13.53
CA GLU A 215 -8.49 -0.67 -14.74
C GLU A 215 -7.76 0.67 -14.92
N ILE A 216 -6.63 0.65 -15.63
CA ILE A 216 -5.94 1.87 -16.07
C ILE A 216 -6.55 2.31 -17.39
N THR A 217 -7.36 3.36 -17.38
CA THR A 217 -8.05 3.87 -18.58
C THR A 217 -7.15 4.79 -19.41
N GLN A 218 -6.24 5.52 -18.77
CA GLN A 218 -5.28 6.40 -19.43
C GLN A 218 -3.91 6.36 -18.76
N SER A 219 -2.86 6.52 -19.56
CA SER A 219 -1.46 6.57 -19.11
C SER A 219 -0.66 7.51 -20.02
N ARG A 220 -0.58 8.78 -19.64
CA ARG A 220 -0.04 9.87 -20.50
C ARG A 220 0.62 10.98 -19.67
N SER A 221 1.34 11.90 -20.32
CA SER A 221 1.79 13.14 -19.65
C SER A 221 0.62 14.11 -19.45
N TYR A 222 0.79 15.12 -18.59
CA TYR A 222 -0.24 16.13 -18.33
C TYR A 222 -0.73 16.84 -19.60
N GLU A 223 0.19 17.27 -20.46
CA GLU A 223 -0.14 17.96 -21.71
C GLU A 223 -0.97 17.09 -22.65
N GLN A 224 -0.65 15.80 -22.74
CA GLN A 224 -1.35 14.83 -23.58
C GLN A 224 -2.73 14.44 -23.05
N LEU A 225 -3.00 14.70 -21.77
CA LEU A 225 -4.28 14.41 -21.12
C LEU A 225 -5.29 15.54 -21.32
N LEU A 226 -4.80 16.76 -21.59
CA LEU A 226 -5.61 17.95 -21.88
C LEU A 226 -5.95 18.14 -23.37
N MET A 227 -5.34 17.36 -24.27
CA MET A 227 -5.59 17.36 -25.72
C MET A 227 -6.69 16.36 -26.09
#